data_AF-A0A924HUB8-F1
#
_entry.id   AF-A0A924HUB8-F1
#
_cell.length_a   1.000
_cell.length_b   1.000
_cell.length_c   1.000
_cell.angle_alpha   90.00
_cell.angle_beta   90.00
_cell.angle_gamma   90.00
#
_symmetry.space_group_name_H-M   'P 1'
#
loop_
_entity.id
_entity.type
_entity.pdbx_description
1 polymer ?
#
loop_
_entity_poly.entity_id
_entity_poly.type
_entity_poly.pdbx_seq_one_letter_code
_entity_poly.pdbx_strand_id
1 'polypeptide(L)'
;MSGLNKTEQFLHENITWKRLLDFFMQENSFLKTRLSEVVDRESDKIFIARAEHFQNEFILKDEYILDIGRDIKEQEKSLQLSFTQKKIPDNKTSGRQEKLRNEMSYLEKEFSSLKNQFNKYLLYD
;
A
#
# COMPACT_ATOMS: atom_id res chain seq x y z
N MET A 1 -9.86 -22.41 20.81
CA MET A 1 -8.96 -21.23 20.74
C MET A 1 -9.81 -20.01 21.06
N SER A 2 -9.51 -19.28 22.14
CA SER A 2 -10.38 -18.19 22.63
C SER A 2 -10.43 -17.03 21.62
N GLY A 3 -11.60 -16.43 21.43
CA GLY A 3 -11.77 -15.34 20.45
C GLY A 3 -11.00 -14.05 20.77
N LEU A 4 -10.44 -13.93 21.99
CA LEU A 4 -9.52 -12.84 22.36
C LEU A 4 -8.22 -12.89 21.56
N ASN A 5 -7.69 -14.10 21.32
CA ASN A 5 -6.49 -14.32 20.50
C ASN A 5 -6.70 -13.81 19.06
N LYS A 6 -7.92 -13.95 18.52
CA LYS A 6 -8.26 -13.47 17.17
C LYS A 6 -8.25 -11.95 17.06
N THR A 7 -8.75 -11.24 18.07
CA THR A 7 -8.70 -9.76 18.09
C THR A 7 -7.26 -9.26 18.16
N GLU A 8 -6.43 -9.87 19.01
CA GLU A 8 -5.01 -9.54 19.14
C GLU A 8 -4.25 -9.81 17.83
N GLN A 9 -4.53 -10.94 17.17
CA GLN A 9 -4.00 -11.25 15.85
C GLN A 9 -4.34 -10.15 14.84
N PHE A 10 -5.61 -9.74 14.74
CA PHE A 10 -6.04 -8.72 13.78
C PHE A 10 -5.41 -7.35 14.07
N LEU A 11 -5.27 -6.98 15.34
CA LEU A 11 -4.56 -5.76 15.73
C LEU A 11 -3.08 -5.80 15.32
N HIS A 12 -2.41 -6.94 15.54
CA HIS A 12 -1.02 -7.12 15.14
C HIS A 12 -0.83 -7.06 13.61
N GLU A 13 -1.74 -7.67 12.84
CA GLU A 13 -1.79 -7.56 11.38
C GLU A 13 -1.91 -6.08 10.95
N ASN A 14 -2.86 -5.34 11.51
CA ASN A 14 -3.08 -3.93 11.17
C ASN A 14 -1.86 -3.06 11.49
N ILE A 15 -1.18 -3.29 12.61
CA ILE A 15 0.06 -2.58 12.97
C ILE A 15 1.17 -2.89 11.96
N THR A 16 1.30 -4.15 11.58
CA THR A 16 2.30 -4.58 10.59
C THR A 16 2.03 -3.93 9.23
N TRP A 17 0.77 -3.92 8.79
CA TRP A 17 0.40 -3.31 7.51
C TRP A 17 0.61 -1.81 7.49
N LYS A 18 0.31 -1.07 8.56
CA LYS A 18 0.62 0.38 8.62
C LYS A 18 2.10 0.65 8.34
N ARG A 19 3.01 -0.11 8.97
CA ARG A 19 4.46 0.01 8.73
C ARG A 19 4.82 -0.31 7.28
N LEU A 20 4.15 -1.30 6.70
CA LEU A 20 4.39 -1.68 5.30
C LEU A 20 3.87 -0.63 4.31
N LEU A 21 2.72 -0.01 4.59
CA LEU A 21 2.21 1.12 3.82
C LEU A 21 3.15 2.33 3.91
N ASP A 22 3.68 2.63 5.11
CA ASP A 22 4.68 3.70 5.29
C ASP A 22 5.96 3.43 4.48
N PHE A 23 6.39 2.16 4.42
CA PHE A 23 7.49 1.74 3.57
C PHE A 23 7.17 1.96 2.08
N PHE A 24 6.01 1.51 1.61
CA PHE A 24 5.60 1.70 0.21
C PHE A 24 5.50 3.18 -0.17
N MET A 25 4.99 4.03 0.72
CA MET A 25 4.91 5.48 0.49
C MET A 25 6.30 6.10 0.33
N GLN A 26 7.26 5.74 1.18
CA GLN A 26 8.65 6.21 1.08
C GLN A 26 9.31 5.72 -0.20
N GLU A 27 9.13 4.44 -0.54
CA GLU A 27 9.68 3.85 -1.75
C GLU A 27 9.09 4.53 -2.99
N ASN A 28 7.77 4.77 -3.02
CA ASN A 28 7.12 5.46 -4.14
C ASN A 28 7.62 6.91 -4.28
N SER A 29 7.83 7.60 -3.15
CA SER A 29 8.45 8.92 -3.14
C SER A 29 9.85 8.89 -3.75
N PHE A 30 10.66 7.91 -3.40
CA PHE A 30 12.00 7.74 -3.95
C PHE A 30 11.96 7.50 -5.47
N LEU A 31 11.06 6.65 -5.96
CA LEU A 31 10.91 6.39 -7.40
C LEU A 31 10.48 7.65 -8.18
N LYS A 32 9.57 8.46 -7.62
CA LYS A 32 9.17 9.75 -8.22
C LYS A 32 10.34 10.74 -8.28
N THR A 33 11.15 10.84 -7.22
CA THR A 33 12.36 11.68 -7.25
C THR A 33 13.31 11.23 -8.34
N ARG A 34 13.56 9.92 -8.43
CA ARG A 34 14.43 9.37 -9.48
C ARG A 34 13.87 9.60 -10.88
N LEU A 35 12.56 9.50 -11.07
CA LEU A 35 11.93 9.82 -12.36
C LEU A 35 12.18 11.28 -12.75
N SER A 36 11.99 12.22 -11.80
CA SER A 36 12.25 13.65 -12.02
C SER A 36 13.69 13.92 -12.46
N GLU A 37 14.67 13.30 -11.79
CA GLU A 37 16.09 13.50 -12.08
C GLU A 37 16.49 13.08 -13.51
N VAL A 38 15.82 12.07 -14.06
CA VAL A 38 16.09 11.58 -15.42
C VAL A 38 15.33 12.41 -16.46
N VAL A 39 14.09 12.81 -16.17
CA VAL A 39 13.27 13.64 -17.07
C VAL A 39 13.89 15.02 -17.29
N ASP A 40 14.47 15.63 -16.26
CA ASP A 40 15.05 16.99 -16.34
C ASP A 40 16.20 17.12 -17.36
N ARG A 41 16.74 16.00 -17.85
CA ARG A 41 17.88 15.95 -18.77
C ARG A 41 17.50 15.53 -20.19
N GLU A 42 16.23 15.23 -20.43
CA GLU A 42 15.78 14.57 -21.65
C GLU A 42 14.83 15.44 -22.48
N SER A 43 14.90 15.31 -23.80
CA SER A 43 14.05 16.05 -24.75
C SER A 43 13.32 15.14 -25.74
N ASP A 44 13.61 13.84 -25.73
CA ASP A 44 12.88 12.86 -26.51
C ASP A 44 11.41 12.74 -26.05
N LYS A 45 10.50 12.97 -26.99
CA LYS A 45 9.05 12.86 -26.78
C LYS A 45 8.62 11.45 -26.38
N ILE A 46 9.28 10.41 -26.87
CA ILE A 46 8.95 9.02 -26.53
C ILE A 46 9.29 8.76 -25.07
N PHE A 47 10.46 9.22 -24.63
CA PHE A 47 10.88 9.16 -23.24
C PHE A 47 9.91 9.93 -22.34
N ILE A 48 9.59 11.18 -22.69
CA ILE A 48 8.67 12.02 -21.91
C ILE A 48 7.30 11.35 -21.75
N ALA A 49 6.72 10.80 -22.82
CA ALA A 49 5.42 10.13 -22.73
C ALA A 49 5.45 8.91 -21.80
N ARG A 50 6.56 8.17 -21.79
CA ARG A 50 6.74 7.02 -20.88
C ARG A 50 6.96 7.47 -19.44
N ALA A 51 7.71 8.56 -19.23
CA ALA A 51 7.85 9.19 -17.93
C ALA A 51 6.49 9.65 -17.36
N GLU A 52 5.64 10.27 -18.18
CA GLU A 52 4.27 10.66 -17.79
C GLU A 52 3.43 9.44 -17.38
N HIS A 53 3.55 8.31 -18.08
CA HIS A 53 2.88 7.07 -17.69
C HIS A 53 3.31 6.62 -16.29
N PHE A 54 4.61 6.55 -16.01
CA PHE A 54 5.10 6.17 -14.67
C PHE A 54 4.70 7.18 -13.60
N GLN A 55 4.73 8.47 -13.90
CA GLN A 55 4.28 9.51 -12.97
C GLN A 55 2.81 9.31 -12.58
N ASN A 56 1.93 9.03 -13.54
CA ASN A 56 0.52 8.75 -13.28
C ASN A 56 0.35 7.48 -12.45
N GLU A 57 1.07 6.40 -12.76
CA GLU A 57 1.02 5.17 -11.98
C GLU A 57 1.48 5.41 -10.53
N PHE A 58 2.54 6.18 -10.30
CA PHE A 58 2.98 6.51 -8.95
C PHE A 58 1.95 7.33 -8.17
N ILE A 59 1.28 8.30 -8.81
CA ILE A 59 0.19 9.07 -8.18
C ILE A 59 -0.96 8.13 -7.77
N LEU A 60 -1.38 7.24 -8.67
CA LEU A 60 -2.42 6.25 -8.39
C LEU A 60 -2.02 5.30 -7.25
N LYS A 61 -0.74 4.94 -7.13
CA LYS A 61 -0.26 4.13 -5.99
C LYS A 61 -0.30 4.89 -4.68
N ASP A 62 0.05 6.18 -4.65
CA ASP A 62 -0.10 6.99 -3.42
C ASP A 62 -1.56 7.02 -2.95
N GLU A 63 -2.49 7.29 -3.87
CA GLU A 63 -3.93 7.32 -3.57
C GLU A 63 -4.41 5.98 -3.01
N TYR A 64 -4.04 4.87 -3.66
CA TYR A 64 -4.42 3.54 -3.22
C TYR A 64 -3.82 3.17 -1.84
N ILE A 65 -2.56 3.54 -1.58
CA ILE A 65 -1.92 3.35 -0.27
C ILE A 65 -2.66 4.14 0.81
N LEU A 66 -3.05 5.39 0.52
CA LEU A 66 -3.81 6.23 1.45
C LEU A 66 -5.21 5.68 1.74
N ASP A 67 -5.89 5.12 0.73
CA ASP A 67 -7.20 4.50 0.89
C ASP A 67 -7.12 3.25 1.78
N ILE A 68 -6.18 2.33 1.51
CA ILE A 68 -5.96 1.15 2.38
C ILE A 68 -5.60 1.59 3.79
N GLY A 69 -4.74 2.61 3.95
CA GLY A 69 -4.36 3.14 5.25
C GLY A 69 -5.54 3.67 6.06
N ARG A 70 -6.50 4.34 5.40
CA ARG A 70 -7.76 4.77 6.03
C ARG A 70 -8.58 3.56 6.48
N ASP A 71 -8.73 2.55 5.63
CA ASP A 71 -9.49 1.33 5.96
C ASP A 71 -8.88 0.55 7.14
N ILE A 72 -7.56 0.43 7.19
CA ILE A 72 -6.84 -0.21 8.30
C ILE A 72 -7.07 0.55 9.60
N LYS A 73 -6.99 1.88 9.57
CA LYS A 73 -7.20 2.73 10.77
C LYS A 73 -8.62 2.58 11.32
N GLU A 74 -9.62 2.54 10.46
CA GLU A 74 -11.00 2.32 10.87
C GLU A 74 -11.23 0.91 11.44
N GLN A 75 -10.65 -0.12 10.81
CA GLN A 75 -10.71 -1.49 11.31
C GLN A 75 -10.03 -1.61 12.68
N GLU A 76 -8.85 -1.01 12.86
CA GLU A 76 -8.14 -0.97 14.15
C GLU A 76 -8.98 -0.32 15.24
N LYS A 77 -9.62 0.82 14.95
CA LYS A 77 -10.53 1.49 15.90
C LYS A 77 -11.69 0.58 16.31
N SER A 78 -12.29 -0.14 15.36
CA SER A 78 -13.36 -1.11 15.63
C SER A 78 -12.89 -2.28 16.51
N LEU A 79 -11.68 -2.77 16.26
CA LEU A 79 -11.07 -3.86 17.01
C LEU A 79 -10.73 -3.45 18.44
N GLN A 80 -10.17 -2.26 18.65
CA GLN A 80 -9.86 -1.71 19.97
C GLN A 80 -11.12 -1.55 20.84
N LEU A 81 -12.21 -1.05 20.26
CA LEU A 81 -13.50 -0.95 20.93
C LEU A 81 -14.03 -2.34 21.33
N SER A 82 -13.96 -3.31 20.41
CA SER A 82 -14.39 -4.69 20.66
C SER A 82 -13.56 -5.36 21.75
N PHE A 83 -12.24 -5.16 21.73
CA PHE A 83 -11.30 -5.66 22.74
C PHE A 83 -11.62 -5.11 24.13
N THR A 84 -11.84 -3.79 24.25
CA THR A 84 -12.21 -3.14 25.51
C THR A 84 -13.52 -3.67 26.06
N GLN A 85 -14.48 -3.99 25.18
CA GLN A 85 -15.77 -4.59 25.55
C GLN A 85 -15.69 -6.11 25.75
N LYS A 86 -14.50 -6.72 25.66
CA LYS A 86 -14.29 -8.18 25.70
C LYS A 86 -15.16 -8.95 24.69
N LYS A 87 -15.47 -8.33 23.55
CA LYS A 87 -16.21 -8.92 22.45
C LYS A 87 -15.26 -9.54 21.44
N ILE A 88 -15.68 -10.68 20.90
CA ILE A 88 -14.98 -11.38 19.82
C ILE A 88 -15.36 -10.70 18.49
N PRO A 89 -14.47 -10.63 17.48
CA PRO A 89 -14.80 -10.05 16.19
C PRO A 89 -15.96 -10.80 15.53
N ASP A 90 -16.97 -10.06 15.09
CA ASP A 90 -18.10 -10.64 14.38
C ASP A 90 -17.74 -10.98 12.92
N ASN A 91 -18.71 -11.49 12.16
CA ASN A 91 -18.51 -11.84 10.76
C ASN A 91 -18.18 -10.62 9.89
N LYS A 92 -18.71 -9.44 10.24
CA LYS A 92 -18.45 -8.20 9.50
C LYS A 92 -17.01 -7.73 9.72
N THR A 93 -16.55 -7.68 10.96
CA THR A 93 -15.16 -7.36 11.30
C THR A 93 -14.19 -8.37 10.70
N SER A 94 -14.53 -9.66 10.75
CA SER A 94 -13.72 -10.71 10.13
C SER A 94 -13.67 -10.59 8.60
N GLY A 95 -14.80 -10.27 7.96
CA GLY A 95 -14.86 -10.02 6.51
C GLY A 95 -14.05 -8.79 6.09
N ARG A 96 -14.09 -7.70 6.87
CA ARG A 96 -13.24 -6.52 6.62
C ARG A 96 -11.76 -6.85 6.75
N GLN A 97 -11.37 -7.65 7.74
CA GLN A 97 -9.98 -8.10 7.87
C GLN A 97 -9.52 -8.89 6.63
N GLU A 98 -10.37 -9.78 6.13
CA GLU A 98 -10.05 -10.59 4.94
C GLU A 98 -9.96 -9.73 3.67
N LYS A 99 -10.84 -8.74 3.51
CA LYS A 99 -10.73 -7.75 2.43
C LYS A 99 -9.38 -7.02 2.47
N LEU A 100 -8.98 -6.54 3.66
CA LEU A 100 -7.69 -5.86 3.84
C LEU A 100 -6.49 -6.77 3.51
N ARG A 101 -6.54 -8.06 3.86
CA ARG A 101 -5.49 -9.02 3.47
C ARG A 101 -5.33 -9.11 1.96
N ASN A 102 -6.45 -9.18 1.24
CA ASN A 102 -6.45 -9.25 -0.22
C ASN A 102 -5.92 -7.95 -0.83
N GLU A 103 -6.33 -6.79 -0.30
CA GLU A 103 -5.87 -5.48 -0.76
C GLU A 103 -4.37 -5.28 -0.54
N MET A 104 -3.85 -5.69 0.63
CA MET A 104 -2.41 -5.68 0.93
C MET A 104 -1.63 -6.61 0.00
N SER A 105 -2.09 -7.85 -0.21
CA SER A 105 -1.43 -8.79 -1.12
C SER A 105 -1.42 -8.28 -2.57
N TYR A 106 -2.50 -7.63 -2.99
CA TYR A 106 -2.58 -7.00 -4.31
C TYR A 106 -1.61 -5.83 -4.42
N LEU A 107 -1.60 -4.92 -3.43
CA LEU A 107 -0.67 -3.78 -3.39
C LEU A 107 0.79 -4.24 -3.50
N GLU A 108 1.20 -5.23 -2.71
CA GLU A 108 2.58 -5.74 -2.72
C GLU A 108 3.01 -6.23 -4.11
N LYS A 109 2.15 -7.02 -4.78
CA LYS A 109 2.41 -7.56 -6.11
C LYS A 109 2.49 -6.47 -7.16
N GLU A 110 1.51 -5.57 -7.16
CA GLU A 110 1.43 -4.47 -8.12
C GLU A 110 2.60 -3.51 -7.97
N PHE A 111 2.96 -3.16 -6.73
CA PHE A 111 4.07 -2.28 -6.44
C PHE A 111 5.41 -2.89 -6.90
N SER A 112 5.61 -4.19 -6.62
CA SER A 112 6.79 -4.92 -7.09
C SER A 112 6.88 -4.93 -8.62
N SER A 113 5.75 -5.18 -9.31
CA SER A 113 5.68 -5.16 -10.76
C SER A 113 6.02 -3.77 -11.33
N LEU A 114 5.39 -2.71 -10.81
CA LEU A 114 5.62 -1.34 -11.24
C LEU A 114 7.09 -0.92 -11.06
N LYS A 115 7.65 -1.18 -9.88
CA LYS A 115 9.07 -0.90 -9.58
C LYS A 115 10.00 -1.63 -10.55
N ASN A 116 9.73 -2.90 -10.85
CA ASN A 116 10.53 -3.66 -11.79
C ASN A 116 10.44 -3.12 -13.22
N GLN A 117 9.25 -2.71 -13.66
CA GLN A 117 9.06 -2.10 -14.97
C GLN A 117 9.80 -0.76 -15.08
N PHE A 118 9.71 0.07 -14.04
CA PHE A 118 10.42 1.34 -13.96
C PHE A 118 11.95 1.17 -13.96
N ASN A 119 12.47 0.25 -13.16
CA ASN A 119 13.91 0.00 -13.13
C ASN A 119 14.45 -0.53 -14.47
N LYS A 120 13.67 -1.38 -15.16
CA LYS A 120 14.05 -1.83 -16.51
C LYS A 120 14.06 -0.66 -17.49
N TYR A 121 13.06 0.20 -17.43
CA TYR A 121 13.02 1.40 -18.25
C TYR A 121 14.30 2.23 -18.07
N LEU A 122 14.72 2.49 -16.83
CA LEU A 122 15.94 3.27 -16.55
C LEU A 122 17.28 2.57 -16.86
N LEU A 123 17.29 1.28 -17.17
CA LEU A 123 18.52 0.52 -17.47
C LEU A 123 18.75 0.33 -18.98
N TYR A 124 17.73 0.54 -19.80
CA TYR A 124 17.78 0.32 -21.25
C TYR A 124 17.68 1.63 -22.07
N ASP A 125 17.69 2.78 -21.40
CA ASP A 125 17.94 4.12 -21.94
C ASP A 125 19.24 4.67 -21.34
#